data_AF-A0A949H4B7-F1
#
_entry.id   AF-A0A949H4B7-F1
#
_cell.length_a   1.000
_cell.length_b   1.000
_cell.length_c   1.000
_cell.angle_alpha   90.00
_cell.angle_beta   90.00
_cell.angle_gamma   90.00
#
_symmetry.space_group_name_H-M   'P 1'
#
loop_
_entity.id
_entity.type
_entity.pdbx_description
1 polymer ?
#
loop_
_entity_poly.entity_id
_entity_poly.type
_entity_poly.pdbx_seq_one_letter_code
_entity_poly.pdbx_strand_id
1 'polypeptide(L)' 'MARRLRRWMLPILVIGGLAAVVVAIRRVRPEPSFEPGLEFNPDFDLTVDEILADIRGEAPHA' A
#
# COMPACT_ATOMS: atom_id res chain seq x y z
N MET A 1 -28.82 25.15 -29.77
CA MET A 1 -28.41 24.79 -28.39
C MET A 1 -27.88 23.34 -28.22
N ALA A 2 -28.25 22.36 -29.06
CA ALA A 2 -27.89 20.94 -28.86
C ALA A 2 -26.38 20.56 -28.93
N ARG A 3 -25.54 21.37 -29.60
CA ARG A 3 -24.11 21.06 -29.80
C ARG A 3 -23.26 21.20 -28.53
N ARG A 4 -23.67 22.05 -27.58
CA ARG A 4 -22.95 22.24 -26.30
C ARG A 4 -23.14 21.04 -25.37
N LEU A 5 -24.32 20.43 -25.35
CA LEU A 5 -24.62 19.30 -24.47
C LEU A 5 -23.84 18.04 -24.86
N ARG A 6 -23.75 17.76 -26.17
CA ARG A 6 -22.98 16.63 -26.72
C ARG A 6 -21.48 16.71 -26.42
N ARG A 7 -20.92 17.92 -26.25
CA ARG A 7 -19.50 18.13 -25.92
C ARG A 7 -19.13 17.63 -24.52
N TRP A 8 -20.10 17.57 -23.61
CA TRP A 8 -19.89 17.09 -22.24
C TRP A 8 -20.21 15.60 -22.05
N MET A 9 -20.96 14.99 -22.97
CA MET A 9 -21.30 13.56 -22.87
C MET A 9 -20.06 12.65 -22.98
N LEU A 10 -19.12 13.00 -23.87
CA LEU A 10 -17.90 12.22 -24.07
C LEU A 10 -17.00 12.21 -22.82
N PRO A 11 -16.64 13.36 -22.20
CA PRO A 11 -15.82 13.34 -20.98
C PRO A 11 -16.55 12.70 -19.80
N ILE A 12 -17.87 12.86 -19.68
CA ILE A 12 -18.65 12.19 -18.62
C ILE A 12 -18.58 10.67 -18.75
N LEU A 13 -18.71 10.13 -19.96
CA LEU A 13 -18.57 8.70 -20.22
C LEU A 13 -17.16 8.19 -19.91
N VAL A 14 -16.13 8.94 -20.32
CA VAL A 14 -14.73 8.57 -20.06
C VAL A 14 -14.42 8.58 -18.57
N ILE A 15 -14.83 9.63 -17.85
CA ILE A 15 -14.62 9.73 -16.39
C ILE A 15 -15.41 8.63 -15.65
N GLY A 16 -16.66 8.40 -16.05
CA GLY A 16 -17.50 7.34 -15.47
C GLY A 16 -16.91 5.95 -15.69
N GLY A 17 -16.43 5.66 -16.90
CA GLY A 17 -15.74 4.41 -17.21
C GLY A 17 -14.46 4.22 -16.41
N LEU A 18 -13.64 5.26 -16.31
CA LEU A 18 -12.40 5.23 -15.52
C LEU A 18 -12.69 4.96 -14.03
N ALA A 19 -13.70 5.63 -13.47
CA ALA A 19 -14.12 5.42 -12.08
C ALA A 19 -14.59 3.98 -11.84
N ALA A 20 -15.38 3.41 -12.76
CA ALA A 20 -15.83 2.02 -12.67
C ALA A 20 -14.66 1.03 -12.65
N VAL A 21 -13.65 1.24 -13.51
CA VAL A 21 -12.43 0.42 -13.54
C VAL A 21 -11.66 0.50 -12.23
N VAL A 22 -11.46 1.70 -11.68
CA VAL A 22 -10.78 1.89 -10.39
C VAL A 22 -11.50 1.17 -9.25
N VAL A 23 -12.83 1.25 -9.20
CA VAL A 23 -13.64 0.55 -8.18
C VAL A 23 -13.53 -0.96 -8.34
N ALA A 24 -13.59 -1.48 -9.57
CA ALA A 24 -13.43 -2.90 -9.84
C ALA A 24 -12.06 -3.41 -9.37
N ILE A 25 -10.97 -2.69 -9.69
CA ILE A 25 -9.62 -3.04 -9.26
C ILE A 25 -9.51 -3.02 -7.73
N ARG A 26 -10.08 -2.01 -7.06
CA ARG A 26 -10.03 -1.90 -5.59
C ARG A 26 -10.80 -3.01 -4.90
N ARG A 27 -11.93 -3.45 -5.44
CA ARG A 27 -12.71 -4.58 -4.88
C ARG A 27 -11.99 -5.92 -5.00
N VAL A 28 -11.11 -6.07 -5.99
CA VAL A 28 -10.36 -7.31 -6.21
C VAL A 28 -9.10 -7.37 -5.34
N ARG A 29 -8.70 -6.26 -4.69
CA ARG A 29 -7.57 -6.30 -3.76
C ARG A 29 -8.00 -7.08 -2.52
N PRO A 30 -7.40 -8.25 -2.24
CA PRO A 30 -7.61 -8.92 -0.96
C PRO A 30 -7.18 -7.96 0.15
N GLU A 31 -7.87 -8.01 1.29
CA GLU A 31 -7.40 -7.33 2.49
C GLU A 31 -5.94 -7.75 2.74
N PRO A 32 -5.06 -6.82 3.16
CA PRO A 32 -3.72 -7.20 3.58
C PRO A 32 -3.87 -8.26 4.67
N SER A 33 -3.50 -9.50 4.35
CA SER A 33 -3.51 -10.59 5.31
C SER A 33 -2.54 -10.22 6.43
N PHE A 34 -3.04 -10.19 7.65
CA PHE A 34 -2.18 -10.10 8.81
C PHE A 34 -1.22 -11.29 8.77
N GLU A 35 0.06 -11.05 8.49
CA GLU A 35 1.10 -12.06 8.60
C GLU A 35 1.49 -12.17 10.08
N PRO A 36 1.21 -13.31 10.76
CA PRO A 36 1.69 -13.54 12.11
C PRO A 36 3.21 -13.74 12.02
N GLY A 37 3.96 -12.72 12.45
CA GLY A 37 5.43 -12.72 12.35
C GLY A 37 6.08 -11.40 12.73
N LEU A 38 5.33 -10.29 12.65
CA LEU A 38 5.72 -8.98 13.22
C LEU A 38 4.93 -8.71 14.49
N GLU A 39 4.95 -9.66 15.42
CA GLU A 39 4.46 -9.40 16.77
C GLU A 39 5.47 -8.49 17.47
N PHE A 40 4.98 -7.40 18.07
CA PHE A 40 5.80 -6.53 18.89
C PHE A 40 6.35 -7.36 20.05
N ASN A 41 7.67 -7.62 20.06
CA ASN A 41 8.32 -8.29 21.16
C ASN A 41 8.55 -7.27 22.29
N PRO A 42 7.80 -7.30 23.40
CA PRO A 42 8.00 -6.36 24.51
C PRO A 42 9.33 -6.56 25.22
N ASP A 43 9.99 -7.71 25.01
CA ASP A 43 11.30 -8.05 25.56
C ASP A 43 12.45 -7.61 24.62
N PHE A 44 12.14 -6.81 23.58
CA PHE A 44 13.14 -6.26 22.66
C PHE A 44 13.91 -5.11 23.32
N ASP A 45 14.71 -5.44 24.33
CA ASP A 45 15.63 -4.54 25.03
C ASP A 45 17.04 -4.69 24.44
N LEU A 46 17.22 -4.31 23.17
CA LEU A 46 18.55 -4.21 22.59
C LEU A 46 19.24 -2.97 23.14
N THR A 47 20.43 -3.16 23.69
CA THR A 47 21.30 -2.05 24.03
C THR A 47 21.73 -1.32 22.76
N VAL A 48 22.06 -0.03 22.89
CA VAL A 48 22.51 0.79 21.75
C VAL A 48 23.70 0.15 21.03
N ASP A 49 24.59 -0.51 21.78
CA ASP A 49 25.77 -1.17 21.24
C ASP A 49 25.41 -2.39 20.37
N GLU A 50 24.39 -3.17 20.74
CA GLU A 50 23.91 -4.31 19.96
C GLU A 50 23.23 -3.89 18.66
N ILE A 51 22.46 -2.79 18.70
CA ILE A 51 21.85 -2.21 17.49
C ILE A 51 22.94 -1.72 16.53
N LEU A 52 23.99 -1.07 17.06
CA LEU A 52 25.11 -0.59 16.24
C LEU A 52 25.94 -1.73 15.66
N ALA A 53 26.12 -2.82 16.39
CA ALA A 53 26.82 -4.02 15.89
C ALA A 53 26.04 -4.67 14.73
N ASP A 54 24.71 -4.80 14.86
CA ASP A 54 23.86 -5.35 13.80
C ASP A 54 23.88 -4.48 12.53
N ILE A 55 23.74 -3.15 12.66
CA ILE A 55 23.83 -2.21 11.54
C ILE A 55 25.19 -2.28 10.83
N ARG A 56 26.27 -2.55 11.58
CA ARG A 56 27.63 -2.71 11.02
C ARG A 56 27.86 -4.07 10.37
N GLY A 57 26.92 -5.01 10.51
CA GLY A 57 27.08 -6.39 10.03
C GLY A 57 28.04 -7.21 10.90
N GLU A 58 28.30 -6.77 12.13
CA GLU A 58 29.08 -7.47 13.14
C GLU A 58 28.18 -8.47 13.88
N ALA A 59 27.50 -9.35 13.13
CA ALA A 59 26.74 -10.44 13.75
C ALA A 59 27.72 -11.32 14.57
N PRO A 60 27.35 -11.79 15.77
CA PRO A 60 28.19 -12.69 16.55
C PRO A 60 28.37 -13.99 15.75
N HIS A 61 29.52 -14.12 15.10
CA HIS A 61 29.98 -15.39 14.58
C HIS A 61 30.30 -16.29 15.77
N ALA A 62 29.44 -17.29 15.98
CA ALA A 62 29.72 -18.44 16.82
C ALA A 62 30.95 -19.20 16.34
#